data_AF-A0A849YU93-F1
#
_entry.id   AF-A0A849YU93-F1
#
_cell.length_a   1.000
_cell.length_b   1.000
_cell.length_c   1.000
_cell.angle_alpha   90.00
_cell.angle_beta   90.00
_cell.angle_gamma   90.00
#
_symmetry.space_group_name_H-M   'P 1'
#
loop_
_entity.id
_entity.type
_entity.pdbx_description
1 polymer ?
#
loop_
_entity_poly.entity_id
_entity_poly.type
_entity_poly.pdbx_seq_one_letter_code
_entity_poly.pdbx_strand_id
1 'polypeptide(L)'
;MKWASVTKGNRARKKDVEFTPLDRDEPLQADLRVLDGKDHGKVLAFAAAYAEQNGGKAVAGDERYDYGKDIQTVLLALTDSDSPGDRPEPVFGSIDELFEALDRDRICALASQQRFYQDVTSPFPFSMTAEEFAVQVADLALAEEGELHNHPFVKWPPGWQLLFTHSLACRLLSYLQLNSPTSSASEPAGS
;
A
#
# COMPACT_ATOMS: atom_id res chain seq x y z
N MET A 1 14.91 -13.79 -27.98
CA MET A 1 14.56 -12.37 -27.77
C MET A 1 15.75 -11.69 -27.08
N LYS A 2 16.25 -10.55 -27.57
CA LYS A 2 17.35 -9.82 -26.91
C LYS A 2 16.75 -8.79 -25.96
N TRP A 3 17.11 -8.82 -24.68
CA TRP A 3 16.60 -7.86 -23.69
C TRP A 3 16.83 -6.39 -24.07
N ALA A 4 17.90 -6.11 -24.83
CA ALA A 4 18.22 -4.78 -25.34
C ALA A 4 17.19 -4.21 -26.34
N SER A 5 16.32 -5.03 -26.93
CA SER A 5 15.31 -4.58 -27.89
C SER A 5 13.93 -4.33 -27.27
N VAL A 6 13.80 -4.44 -25.94
CA VAL A 6 12.55 -4.15 -25.23
C VAL A 6 12.47 -2.65 -24.98
N THR A 7 11.55 -1.96 -25.65
CA THR A 7 11.24 -0.55 -25.35
C THR A 7 10.56 -0.47 -23.99
N LYS A 8 11.22 0.20 -23.04
CA LYS A 8 10.65 0.42 -21.71
C LYS A 8 9.55 1.47 -21.84
N GLY A 9 8.31 1.12 -21.49
CA GLY A 9 7.21 2.07 -21.45
C GLY A 9 7.38 3.11 -20.32
N ASN A 10 6.58 4.18 -20.37
CA ASN A 10 6.53 5.17 -19.31
C ASN A 10 6.07 4.53 -18.00
N ARG A 11 6.62 5.00 -16.87
CA ARG A 11 6.13 4.58 -15.55
C ARG A 11 4.70 5.08 -15.37
N ALA A 12 3.81 4.19 -14.92
CA ALA A 12 2.44 4.56 -14.61
C ALA A 12 2.41 5.61 -13.48
N ARG A 13 1.47 6.56 -13.60
CA ARG A 13 1.24 7.63 -12.64
C ARG A 13 -0.22 7.67 -12.22
N LYS A 14 -0.48 7.80 -10.92
CA LYS A 14 -1.76 8.22 -10.39
C LYS A 14 -1.83 9.74 -10.53
N LYS A 15 -2.79 10.21 -11.31
CA LYS A 15 -3.03 11.63 -11.57
C LYS A 15 -3.79 12.29 -10.42
N ASP A 16 -3.68 13.61 -10.36
CA ASP A 16 -4.52 14.50 -9.55
C ASP A 16 -4.47 14.19 -8.06
N VAL A 17 -3.27 13.91 -7.54
CA VAL A 17 -3.03 13.75 -6.11
C VAL A 17 -2.86 15.14 -5.50
N GLU A 18 -3.82 15.50 -4.66
CA GLU A 18 -3.85 16.80 -3.99
C GLU A 18 -3.25 16.72 -2.59
N PHE A 19 -2.47 17.74 -2.22
CA PHE A 19 -2.00 17.96 -0.86
C PHE A 19 -1.82 19.45 -0.59
N THR A 20 -1.98 19.87 0.65
CA THR A 20 -1.79 21.28 1.07
C THR A 20 -0.47 21.39 1.83
N PRO A 21 0.55 22.08 1.28
CA PRO A 21 1.80 22.34 1.97
C PRO A 21 1.61 23.22 3.21
N LEU A 22 2.63 23.29 4.07
CA LEU A 22 2.62 24.11 5.28
C LEU A 22 2.75 25.61 5.00
N ASP A 23 3.37 25.98 3.87
CA ASP A 23 3.68 27.36 3.50
C ASP A 23 2.54 28.08 2.76
N ARG A 24 1.44 27.38 2.46
CA ARG A 24 0.32 27.90 1.67
C ARG A 24 -1.01 27.25 2.05
N ASP A 25 -2.09 28.00 1.94
CA ASP A 25 -3.45 27.52 2.24
C ASP A 25 -4.11 26.79 1.05
N GLU A 26 -3.54 26.92 -0.15
CA GLU A 26 -4.09 26.33 -1.37
C GLU A 26 -3.51 24.93 -1.64
N PRO A 27 -4.35 23.94 -2.04
CA PRO A 27 -3.87 22.62 -2.46
C PRO A 27 -2.98 22.70 -3.70
N LEU A 28 -1.91 21.91 -3.70
CA LEU A 28 -1.13 21.60 -4.89
C LEU A 28 -1.58 20.30 -5.52
N GLN A 29 -1.60 20.28 -6.85
CA GLN A 29 -1.77 19.07 -7.63
C GLN A 29 -0.41 18.48 -7.97
N ALA A 30 -0.32 17.16 -7.81
CA ALA A 30 0.84 16.38 -8.19
C ALA A 30 0.40 14.99 -8.67
N ASP A 31 1.36 14.26 -9.21
CA ASP A 31 1.20 12.86 -9.58
C ASP A 31 1.97 11.95 -8.61
N LEU A 32 1.51 10.72 -8.43
CA LEU A 32 2.29 9.65 -7.79
C LEU A 32 2.70 8.61 -8.83
N ARG A 33 4.01 8.45 -9.06
CA ARG A 33 4.53 7.41 -9.94
C ARG A 33 4.79 6.08 -9.22
N VAL A 34 4.72 4.99 -9.98
CA VAL A 34 5.21 3.68 -9.55
C VAL A 34 6.73 3.74 -9.32
N LEU A 35 7.17 3.15 -8.21
CA LEU A 35 8.58 2.95 -7.88
C LEU A 35 9.05 1.60 -8.42
N ASP A 36 10.25 1.57 -9.00
CA ASP A 36 10.86 0.31 -9.45
C ASP A 36 11.85 -0.26 -8.41
N GLY A 37 12.44 -1.42 -8.71
CA GLY A 37 13.37 -2.07 -7.79
C GLY A 37 14.60 -1.22 -7.43
N LYS A 38 15.06 -0.33 -8.31
CA LYS A 38 16.17 0.59 -7.97
C LYS A 38 15.70 1.66 -7.00
N ASP A 39 14.51 2.21 -7.24
CA ASP A 39 13.90 3.17 -6.33
C ASP A 39 13.67 2.54 -4.94
N HIS A 40 13.17 1.30 -4.87
CA HIS A 40 13.04 0.57 -3.61
C HIS A 40 14.37 0.37 -2.89
N GLY A 41 15.45 0.05 -3.62
CA GLY A 41 16.78 -0.02 -3.03
C GLY A 41 17.21 1.30 -2.38
N LYS A 42 16.89 2.44 -3.02
CA LYS A 42 17.14 3.77 -2.44
C LYS A 42 16.30 4.04 -1.19
N VAL A 43 15.02 3.67 -1.22
CA VAL A 43 14.11 3.80 -0.07
C VAL A 43 14.65 3.04 1.14
N LEU A 44 15.04 1.77 0.96
CA LEU A 44 15.56 0.95 2.06
C LEU A 44 16.91 1.46 2.59
N ALA A 45 17.82 1.86 1.68
CA ALA A 45 19.12 2.40 2.07
C ALA A 45 18.97 3.71 2.86
N PHE A 46 18.10 4.61 2.40
CA PHE A 46 17.80 5.85 3.11
C PHE A 46 17.16 5.58 4.47
N ALA A 47 16.15 4.72 4.53
CA ALA A 47 15.45 4.39 5.77
C ALA A 47 16.38 3.82 6.84
N ALA A 48 17.31 2.94 6.45
CA ALA A 48 18.32 2.39 7.34
C ALA A 48 19.22 3.51 7.91
N ALA A 49 19.77 4.36 7.04
CA ALA A 49 20.60 5.48 7.46
C ALA A 49 19.84 6.49 8.35
N TYR A 50 18.59 6.80 8.00
CA TYR A 50 17.73 7.70 8.76
C TYR A 50 17.46 7.14 10.15
N ALA A 51 17.14 5.85 10.27
CA ALA A 51 16.93 5.20 11.57
C ALA A 51 18.19 5.29 12.44
N GLU A 52 19.35 4.92 11.90
CA GLU A 52 20.62 4.94 12.64
C GLU A 52 20.97 6.36 13.13
N GLN A 53 20.81 7.37 12.27
CA GLN A 53 21.09 8.76 12.62
C GLN A 53 20.14 9.32 13.69
N ASN A 54 18.92 8.78 13.77
CA ASN A 54 17.88 9.23 14.70
C ASN A 54 17.69 8.27 15.89
N GLY A 55 18.68 7.41 16.17
CA GLY A 55 18.69 6.52 17.34
C GLY A 55 17.71 5.34 17.28
N GLY A 56 17.20 5.01 16.09
CA GLY A 56 16.39 3.83 15.82
C GLY A 56 17.20 2.64 15.30
N LYS A 57 16.50 1.57 14.94
CA LYS A 57 17.06 0.35 14.33
C LYS A 57 16.61 0.21 12.89
N ALA A 58 17.49 -0.25 12.00
CA ALA A 58 17.18 -0.53 10.59
C ALA A 58 16.35 -1.82 10.40
N VAL A 59 15.19 -1.91 11.05
CA VAL A 59 14.29 -3.06 11.00
C VAL A 59 12.85 -2.60 10.86
N ALA A 60 12.01 -3.42 10.21
CA ALA A 60 10.58 -3.14 10.11
C ALA A 60 9.93 -3.11 11.51
N GLY A 61 9.02 -2.15 11.72
CA GLY A 61 8.38 -1.93 13.02
C GLY A 61 9.12 -0.95 13.93
N ASP A 62 10.34 -0.52 13.58
CA ASP A 62 10.96 0.65 14.20
C ASP A 62 10.38 1.92 13.58
N GLU A 63 9.85 2.82 14.41
CA GLU A 63 9.17 4.03 13.95
C GLU A 63 10.06 4.94 13.08
N ARG A 64 11.37 5.01 13.37
CA ARG A 64 12.29 5.88 12.62
C ARG A 64 12.61 5.25 11.26
N TYR A 65 12.79 3.93 11.22
CA TYR A 65 12.96 3.20 9.97
C TYR A 65 11.71 3.30 9.09
N ASP A 66 10.53 3.10 9.68
CA ASP A 66 9.27 3.18 8.95
C ASP A 66 9.00 4.60 8.41
N TYR A 67 9.27 5.63 9.21
CA TYR A 67 9.17 7.01 8.75
C TYR A 67 10.22 7.37 7.69
N GLY A 68 11.45 6.87 7.82
CA GLY A 68 12.49 7.01 6.79
C GLY A 68 12.06 6.43 5.44
N LYS A 69 11.34 5.30 5.44
CA LYS A 69 10.74 4.76 4.21
C LYS A 69 9.71 5.72 3.62
N ASP A 70 8.86 6.30 4.45
CA ASP A 70 7.81 7.23 4.00
C ASP A 70 8.42 8.48 3.35
N ILE A 71 9.41 9.10 4.00
CA ILE A 71 10.14 10.26 3.48
C ILE A 71 10.70 9.98 2.08
N GLN A 72 11.50 8.92 1.94
CA GLN A 72 12.16 8.64 0.66
C GLN A 72 11.16 8.16 -0.40
N THR A 73 10.07 7.53 0.00
CA THR A 73 8.98 7.14 -0.90
C THR A 73 8.34 8.38 -1.50
N VAL A 74 7.95 9.36 -0.68
CA VAL A 74 7.34 10.61 -1.16
C VAL A 74 8.31 11.38 -2.04
N LEU A 75 9.56 11.55 -1.61
CA LEU A 75 10.59 12.27 -2.37
C LEU A 75 10.80 11.68 -3.78
N LEU A 76 10.74 10.36 -3.92
CA LEU A 76 10.94 9.70 -5.21
C LEU A 76 9.66 9.63 -6.05
N ALA A 77 8.51 9.44 -5.41
CA ALA A 77 7.26 9.10 -6.10
C ALA A 77 6.42 10.32 -6.46
N LEU A 78 6.50 11.41 -5.70
CA LEU A 78 5.73 12.61 -5.94
C LEU A 78 6.36 13.40 -7.10
N THR A 79 5.64 13.51 -8.19
CA THR A 79 6.09 14.14 -9.43
C THR A 79 5.19 15.29 -9.82
N ASP A 80 5.76 16.33 -10.40
CA ASP A 80 5.02 17.47 -10.93
C ASP A 80 4.02 16.97 -12.00
N SER A 81 2.75 17.35 -11.86
CA SER A 81 1.66 16.99 -12.77
C SER A 81 1.88 17.52 -14.19
N ASP A 82 2.57 18.65 -14.32
CA ASP A 82 2.89 19.30 -15.59
C ASP A 82 4.14 18.70 -16.26
N SER A 83 4.86 17.82 -15.56
CA SER A 83 6.07 17.20 -16.10
C SER A 83 5.78 16.20 -17.23
N PRO A 84 6.60 16.17 -18.31
CA PRO A 84 6.44 15.23 -19.41
C PRO A 84 6.39 13.77 -18.96
N GLY A 85 5.55 12.95 -19.62
CA GLY A 85 5.34 11.53 -19.27
C GLY A 85 6.63 10.69 -19.25
N ASP A 86 7.55 10.97 -20.16
CA ASP A 86 8.84 10.31 -20.36
C ASP A 86 9.97 10.89 -19.50
N ARG A 87 9.79 12.11 -18.99
CA ARG A 87 10.70 12.79 -18.06
C ARG A 87 9.91 13.35 -16.85
N PRO A 88 9.48 12.47 -15.92
CA PRO A 88 8.91 12.93 -14.66
C PRO A 88 9.91 13.77 -13.88
N GLU A 89 9.47 14.93 -13.42
CA GLU A 89 10.24 15.80 -12.54
C GLU A 89 9.70 15.66 -11.11
N PRO A 90 10.57 15.56 -10.08
CA PRO A 90 10.11 15.46 -8.71
C PRO A 90 9.51 16.80 -8.25
N VAL A 91 8.49 16.75 -7.40
CA VAL A 91 7.92 17.97 -6.79
C VAL A 91 8.92 18.65 -5.86
N PHE A 92 9.69 17.85 -5.11
CA PHE A 92 10.72 18.33 -4.18
C PHE A 92 12.10 17.95 -4.70
N GLY A 93 13.00 18.93 -4.79
CA GLY A 93 14.39 18.73 -5.19
C GLY A 93 15.27 18.15 -4.08
N SER A 94 14.84 18.26 -2.81
CA SER A 94 15.58 17.75 -1.66
C SER A 94 14.70 17.33 -0.49
N ILE A 95 15.30 16.65 0.50
CA ILE A 95 14.63 16.27 1.74
C ILE A 95 14.30 17.49 2.59
N ASP A 96 15.19 18.48 2.62
CA ASP A 96 14.99 19.70 3.40
C ASP A 96 13.77 20.47 2.87
N GLU A 97 13.66 20.60 1.55
CA GLU A 97 12.49 21.21 0.89
C GLU A 97 11.19 20.44 1.21
N LEU A 98 11.26 19.10 1.25
CA LEU A 98 10.12 18.27 1.65
C LEU A 98 9.71 18.51 3.11
N PHE A 99 10.66 18.71 4.03
CA PHE A 99 10.37 19.01 5.44
C PHE A 99 9.91 20.45 5.68
N GLU A 100 10.34 21.40 4.86
CA GLU A 100 9.80 22.76 4.87
C GLU A 100 8.35 22.79 4.41
N ALA A 101 8.01 21.97 3.41
CA ALA A 101 6.68 21.93 2.82
C ALA A 101 5.67 21.02 3.54
N LEU A 102 6.11 19.92 4.18
CA LEU A 102 5.23 18.89 4.72
C LEU A 102 5.59 18.51 6.15
N ASP A 103 4.55 18.35 6.98
CA ASP A 103 4.69 17.69 8.27
C ASP A 103 4.64 16.16 8.15
N ARG A 104 4.94 15.51 9.28
CA ARG A 104 4.98 14.04 9.37
C ARG A 104 3.69 13.40 8.87
N ASP A 105 2.53 13.92 9.26
CA ASP A 105 1.25 13.31 8.95
C ASP A 105 0.94 13.40 7.45
N ARG A 106 1.25 14.53 6.80
CA ARG A 106 1.13 14.67 5.34
C ARG A 106 2.08 13.74 4.59
N ILE A 107 3.32 13.58 5.06
CA ILE A 107 4.29 12.63 4.48
C ILE A 107 3.76 11.20 4.59
N CYS A 108 3.32 10.78 5.77
CA CYS A 108 2.76 9.45 6.01
C CYS A 108 1.50 9.20 5.15
N ALA A 109 0.64 10.20 4.99
CA ALA A 109 -0.55 10.10 4.17
C ALA A 109 -0.20 9.89 2.68
N LEU A 110 0.69 10.72 2.13
CA LEU A 110 1.16 10.59 0.74
C LEU A 110 1.88 9.26 0.48
N ALA A 111 2.75 8.82 1.41
CA ALA A 111 3.42 7.53 1.32
C ALA A 111 2.41 6.36 1.31
N SER A 112 1.35 6.46 2.12
CA SER A 112 0.30 5.45 2.17
C SER A 112 -0.52 5.40 0.88
N GLN A 113 -0.85 6.56 0.30
CA GLN A 113 -1.48 6.62 -1.02
C GLN A 113 -0.59 6.03 -2.12
N GLN A 114 0.72 6.28 -2.07
CA GLN A 114 1.70 5.73 -3.01
C GLN A 114 1.75 4.22 -2.93
N ARG A 115 1.85 3.65 -1.71
CA ARG A 115 1.86 2.20 -1.49
C ARG A 115 0.59 1.54 -2.01
N PHE A 116 -0.57 2.12 -1.73
CA PHE A 116 -1.83 1.63 -2.28
C PHE A 116 -1.83 1.63 -3.81
N TYR A 117 -1.38 2.72 -4.44
CA TYR A 117 -1.27 2.79 -5.89
C TYR A 117 -0.27 1.78 -6.48
N GLN A 118 0.87 1.60 -5.81
CA GLN A 118 1.88 0.60 -6.16
C GLN A 118 1.29 -0.81 -6.14
N ASP A 119 0.55 -1.17 -5.08
CA ASP A 119 -0.08 -2.48 -4.93
C ASP A 119 -1.08 -2.77 -6.06
N VAL A 120 -1.87 -1.77 -6.47
CA VAL A 120 -2.86 -1.93 -7.54
C VAL A 120 -2.20 -2.02 -8.93
N THR A 121 -1.13 -1.26 -9.16
CA THR A 121 -0.58 -1.05 -10.51
C THR A 121 0.61 -1.97 -10.82
N SER A 122 1.41 -2.28 -9.81
CA SER A 122 2.59 -3.13 -9.89
C SER A 122 2.69 -3.99 -8.62
N PRO A 123 1.71 -4.89 -8.40
CA PRO A 123 1.67 -5.72 -7.21
C PRO A 123 2.97 -6.50 -7.08
N PHE A 124 3.56 -6.48 -5.89
CA PHE A 124 4.56 -7.47 -5.56
C PHE A 124 3.88 -8.84 -5.58
N PRO A 125 4.43 -9.83 -6.30
CA PRO A 125 3.87 -11.18 -6.28
C PRO A 125 3.96 -11.68 -4.83
N PHE A 126 2.79 -11.73 -4.19
CA PHE A 126 2.62 -12.35 -2.90
C PHE A 126 1.74 -13.56 -3.08
N SER A 127 2.22 -14.69 -2.58
CA SER A 127 1.48 -15.94 -2.53
C SER A 127 1.38 -16.37 -1.09
N MET A 128 0.16 -16.69 -0.68
CA MET A 128 -0.11 -17.37 0.57
C MET A 128 -0.69 -18.74 0.22
N THR A 129 -0.22 -19.79 0.87
CA THR A 129 -0.82 -21.13 0.71
C THR A 129 -2.21 -21.16 1.35
N ALA A 130 -3.03 -22.15 0.99
CA ALA A 130 -4.34 -22.33 1.61
C ALA A 130 -4.24 -22.59 3.13
N GLU A 131 -3.16 -23.23 3.56
CA GLU A 131 -2.85 -23.53 4.96
C GLU A 131 -2.47 -22.26 5.71
N GLU A 132 -1.55 -21.46 5.16
CA GLU A 132 -1.20 -20.15 5.73
C GLU A 132 -2.42 -19.24 5.84
N PHE A 133 -3.29 -19.23 4.83
CA PHE A 133 -4.53 -18.47 4.87
C PHE A 133 -5.46 -18.97 5.99
N ALA A 134 -5.62 -20.28 6.14
CA ALA A 134 -6.46 -20.85 7.19
C ALA A 134 -5.94 -20.52 8.60
N VAL A 135 -4.61 -20.56 8.79
CA VAL A 135 -3.97 -20.16 10.05
C VAL A 135 -4.25 -18.69 10.33
N GLN A 136 -4.04 -17.79 9.36
CA GLN A 136 -4.29 -16.36 9.56
C GLN A 136 -5.77 -16.05 9.86
N VAL A 137 -6.72 -16.79 9.26
CA VAL A 137 -8.15 -16.65 9.59
C VAL A 137 -8.44 -17.14 11.01
N ALA A 138 -7.86 -18.26 11.43
CA ALA A 138 -8.03 -18.79 12.78
C ALA A 138 -7.42 -17.84 13.83
N ASP A 139 -6.20 -17.36 13.60
CA ASP A 139 -5.52 -16.40 14.47
C ASP A 139 -6.34 -15.10 14.61
N LEU A 140 -6.87 -14.58 13.49
CA LEU A 140 -7.70 -13.38 13.52
C LEU A 140 -9.03 -13.59 14.25
N ALA A 141 -9.64 -14.78 14.13
CA ALA A 141 -10.91 -15.10 14.78
C ALA A 141 -10.76 -15.35 16.29
N LEU A 142 -9.57 -15.79 16.73
CA LEU A 142 -9.26 -16.09 18.13
C LEU A 142 -8.61 -14.92 18.88
N ALA A 143 -8.11 -13.91 18.15
CA ALA A 143 -7.51 -12.72 18.76
C ALA A 143 -8.52 -11.96 19.63
N GLU A 144 -8.09 -11.57 20.83
CA GLU A 144 -8.88 -10.67 21.67
C GLU A 144 -8.90 -9.26 21.08
N GLU A 145 -9.93 -8.46 21.39
CA GLU A 145 -10.09 -7.09 20.86
C GLU A 145 -8.86 -6.21 21.16
N GLY A 146 -8.23 -6.43 22.31
CA GLY A 146 -6.98 -5.80 22.72
C GLY A 146 -5.74 -6.28 21.96
N GLU A 147 -5.81 -7.32 21.14
CA GLU A 147 -4.66 -7.87 20.39
C GLU A 147 -4.73 -7.59 18.88
N LEU A 148 -5.91 -7.22 18.38
CA LEU A 148 -6.15 -6.94 16.95
C LEU A 148 -5.20 -5.87 16.39
N HIS A 149 -4.84 -4.86 17.18
CA HIS A 149 -3.92 -3.80 16.76
C HIS A 149 -2.48 -4.28 16.54
N ASN A 150 -2.11 -5.46 17.04
CA ASN A 150 -0.79 -6.06 16.85
C ASN A 150 -0.80 -7.21 15.83
N HIS A 151 -1.98 -7.66 15.41
CA HIS A 151 -2.17 -8.80 14.53
C HIS A 151 -1.43 -8.60 13.19
N PRO A 152 -0.81 -9.64 12.59
CA PRO A 152 -0.11 -9.51 11.31
C PRO A 152 -0.95 -8.87 10.20
N PHE A 153 -2.26 -9.15 10.16
CA PHE A 153 -3.21 -8.58 9.21
C PHE A 153 -3.15 -7.04 9.13
N VAL A 154 -3.11 -6.34 10.27
CA VAL A 154 -3.11 -4.86 10.27
C VAL A 154 -1.78 -4.28 9.80
N LYS A 155 -0.72 -5.08 9.78
CA LYS A 155 0.62 -4.70 9.33
C LYS A 155 0.85 -5.03 7.86
N TRP A 156 -0.05 -5.77 7.22
CA TRP A 156 0.09 -6.10 5.79
C TRP A 156 -0.13 -4.87 4.91
N PRO A 157 0.46 -4.85 3.70
CA PRO A 157 0.13 -3.84 2.70
C PRO A 157 -1.38 -3.80 2.42
N PRO A 158 -1.97 -2.62 2.16
CA PRO A 158 -3.40 -2.48 1.92
C PRO A 158 -3.95 -3.43 0.83
N GLY A 159 -3.20 -3.67 -0.25
CA GLY A 159 -3.62 -4.60 -1.30
C GLY A 159 -3.84 -6.02 -0.76
N TRP A 160 -3.03 -6.45 0.21
CA TRP A 160 -3.17 -7.77 0.82
C TRP A 160 -4.33 -7.85 1.79
N GLN A 161 -4.54 -6.80 2.58
CA GLN A 161 -5.71 -6.71 3.46
C GLN A 161 -6.99 -6.87 2.63
N LEU A 162 -7.07 -6.20 1.48
CA LEU A 162 -8.19 -6.29 0.55
C LEU A 162 -8.35 -7.72 -0.01
N LEU A 163 -7.28 -8.33 -0.52
CA LEU A 163 -7.32 -9.69 -1.07
C LEU A 163 -7.71 -10.74 -0.02
N PHE A 164 -7.18 -10.64 1.19
CA PHE A 164 -7.51 -11.51 2.31
C PHE A 164 -8.99 -11.35 2.70
N THR A 165 -9.46 -10.11 2.82
CA THR A 165 -10.86 -9.79 3.15
C THR A 165 -11.81 -10.31 2.08
N HIS A 166 -11.48 -10.10 0.81
CA HIS A 166 -12.26 -10.62 -0.32
C HIS A 166 -12.32 -12.16 -0.27
N SER A 167 -11.20 -12.83 0.00
CA SER A 167 -11.16 -14.29 0.12
C SER A 167 -12.02 -14.80 1.27
N LEU A 168 -12.00 -14.11 2.42
CA LEU A 168 -12.86 -14.41 3.57
C LEU A 168 -14.35 -14.20 3.24
N ALA A 169 -14.69 -13.08 2.58
CA ALA A 169 -16.05 -12.78 2.14
C ALA A 169 -16.59 -13.82 1.15
N CYS A 170 -15.79 -14.24 0.16
CA CYS A 170 -16.18 -15.31 -0.76
C CYS A 170 -16.46 -16.62 -0.02
N ARG A 171 -15.62 -17.02 0.94
CA ARG A 171 -15.84 -18.24 1.74
C ARG A 171 -17.08 -18.15 2.61
N LEU A 172 -17.30 -17.00 3.26
CA LEU A 172 -18.50 -16.75 4.05
C LEU A 172 -19.77 -16.84 3.18
N LEU A 173 -19.76 -16.23 2.00
CA LEU A 173 -20.87 -16.32 1.05
C LEU A 173 -21.15 -17.76 0.63
N SER A 174 -20.12 -18.54 0.28
CA SER A 174 -20.27 -19.96 -0.04
C SER A 174 -20.87 -20.76 1.12
N TYR A 175 -20.44 -20.49 2.35
CA TYR A 175 -21.00 -21.13 3.55
C TYR A 175 -22.48 -20.77 3.74
N LEU A 176 -22.87 -19.51 3.59
CA LEU A 176 -24.26 -19.07 3.73
C LEU A 176 -25.17 -19.67 2.64
N GLN A 177 -24.68 -19.79 1.41
CA GLN A 177 -25.41 -20.43 0.32
C GLN A 177 -25.64 -21.93 0.55
N LEU A 178 -24.64 -22.65 1.07
CA LEU A 178 -24.76 -24.07 1.41
C LEU A 178 -25.72 -24.34 2.57
N ASN A 179 -25.82 -23.40 3.52
CA ASN A 179 -26.68 -23.51 4.70
C ASN A 179 -28.04 -22.83 4.54
N SER A 180 -28.36 -22.31 3.35
CA SER A 180 -29.69 -21.79 3.06
C SER A 180 -30.69 -22.95 2.94
N PRO A 181 -31.77 -23.00 3.73
CA PRO A 181 -32.72 -24.09 3.68
C PRO A 181 -33.41 -24.14 2.31
N THR A 182 -33.30 -25.27 1.62
CA THR A 182 -34.10 -25.57 0.43
C THR A 182 -35.56 -25.54 0.85
N SER A 183 -36.30 -24.52 0.41
CA SER A 183 -37.75 -24.49 0.54
C SER A 183 -38.31 -25.66 -0.29
N SER A 184 -38.54 -26.80 0.36
CA SER A 184 -39.36 -27.87 -0.19
C SER A 184 -40.79 -27.36 -0.24
N ALA A 185 -41.24 -26.97 -1.43
CA ALA A 185 -42.65 -26.85 -1.73
C ALA A 185 -43.28 -28.25 -1.66
N SER A 186 -43.82 -28.62 -0.50
CA SER A 186 -44.76 -29.72 -0.40
C SER A 186 -46.12 -29.20 -0.86
N GLU A 187 -46.46 -29.40 -2.13
CA GLU A 187 -47.86 -29.34 -2.58
C GLU A 187 -48.61 -30.51 -1.94
N PRO A 188 -49.69 -30.29 -1.16
CA PRO A 188 -50.57 -31.38 -0.79
C PRO A 188 -51.41 -31.71 -2.03
N ALA A 189 -51.21 -32.93 -2.55
CA ALA A 189 -52.09 -33.54 -3.53
C ALA A 189 -53.52 -33.55 -2.99
N GLY A 190 -54.44 -32.98 -3.76
CA GLY A 190 -55.85 -32.92 -3.43
C GLY A 190 -56.46 -34.30 -3.20
N SER A 191 -57.44 -34.33 -2.31
CA SER A 191 -58.49 -35.36 -2.24
C SER A 191 -59.79 -34.66 -1.89
#